data_AF-A0A962DX79-F1
#
_entry.id   AF-A0A962DX79-F1
#
_cell.length_a   1.000
_cell.length_b   1.000
_cell.length_c   1.000
_cell.angle_alpha   90.00
_cell.angle_beta   90.00
_cell.angle_gamma   90.00
#
_symmetry.space_group_name_H-M   'P 1'
#
loop_
_entity.id
_entity.type
_entity.pdbx_description
1 polymer ?
#
loop_
_entity_poly.entity_id
_entity_poly.type
_entity_poly.pdbx_seq_one_letter_code
_entity_poly.pdbx_strand_id
1 'polypeptide(L)' 'MNRRDFNRYLIALGASSLLIGQKVWAKSYITFEQAKKIMWQDLEMVPFEYKMNKDQMKRIKENSKTRVRNNVLKGLKSSS' A
#
# COMPACT_ATOMS: atom_id res chain seq x y z
N MET A 1 39.73 41.51 -9.76
CA MET A 1 38.48 40.89 -9.30
C MET A 1 38.44 40.97 -7.78
N ASN A 2 37.43 41.62 -7.19
CA ASN A 2 37.39 41.88 -5.75
C ASN A 2 36.98 40.63 -4.96
N ARG A 3 37.70 40.34 -3.87
CA ARG A 3 37.44 39.19 -2.96
C ARG A 3 35.99 39.17 -2.44
N ARG A 4 35.39 40.34 -2.26
CA ARG A 4 34.00 40.51 -1.81
C ARG A 4 32.99 40.04 -2.85
N ASP A 5 33.26 40.29 -4.12
CA ASP A 5 32.36 39.87 -5.21
C ASP A 5 32.47 38.36 -5.43
N PHE A 6 33.69 37.80 -5.37
CA PHE A 6 33.91 36.37 -5.43
C PHE A 6 33.17 35.60 -4.31
N ASN A 7 33.22 36.10 -3.08
CA ASN A 7 32.50 35.50 -1.95
C ASN A 7 30.98 35.56 -2.14
N ARG A 8 30.45 36.65 -2.70
CA ARG A 8 29.02 36.78 -2.99
C ARG A 8 28.56 35.73 -4.02
N TYR A 9 29.34 35.52 -5.08
CA TYR A 9 29.02 34.49 -6.08
C TYR A 9 29.10 33.07 -5.51
N LEU A 10 30.09 32.77 -4.66
CA LEU A 10 30.20 31.47 -3.99
C LEU A 10 29.01 31.18 -3.06
N ILE A 11 28.58 32.18 -2.30
CA ILE A 11 27.41 32.05 -1.41
C ILE A 11 26.14 31.85 -2.23
N ALA A 12 25.96 32.59 -3.31
CA ALA A 12 24.81 32.44 -4.21
C ALA A 12 24.75 31.05 -4.85
N LEU A 13 25.90 30.52 -5.31
CA LEU A 13 26.00 29.17 -5.85
C LEU A 13 25.72 28.10 -4.80
N GLY A 14 26.31 28.21 -3.60
CA GLY A 14 26.04 27.28 -2.50
C GLY A 14 24.57 27.26 -2.08
N ALA A 15 23.93 28.43 -1.96
CA ALA A 15 22.51 28.52 -1.65
C ALA A 15 21.62 27.90 -2.74
N SER A 16 21.98 28.09 -4.02
CA SER A 16 21.23 27.49 -5.14
C SER A 16 21.32 25.96 -5.16
N SER A 17 22.45 25.37 -4.77
CA SER A 17 22.61 23.90 -4.71
C SER A 17 21.75 23.22 -3.64
N LEU A 18 21.41 23.92 -2.55
CA LEU A 18 20.56 23.40 -1.49
C LEU A 18 19.06 23.36 -1.89
N LEU A 19 18.66 24.14 -2.90
CA LEU A 19 17.28 24.19 -3.38
C LEU A 19 16.98 23.16 -4.48
N ILE A 20 18.01 22.55 -5.07
CA ILE A 20 17.83 21.52 -6.10
C ILE A 20 17.58 20.18 -5.41
N GLY A 21 16.34 19.99 -5.01
CA GLY A 21 15.66 18.71 -5.20
C GLY A 21 15.87 17.65 -4.15
N GLN A 22 15.34 17.86 -2.94
CA GLN A 22 14.74 16.72 -2.24
C GLN A 22 13.37 16.42 -2.86
N LYS A 23 13.37 15.76 -4.02
CA LYS A 23 12.18 14.99 -4.45
C LYS A 23 12.08 13.80 -3.50
N VAL A 24 11.52 14.04 -2.32
CA VAL A 24 11.08 12.97 -1.44
C VAL A 24 9.90 12.34 -2.16
N TRP A 25 10.15 11.23 -2.85
CA TRP A 25 9.08 10.35 -3.31
C TRP A 25 8.42 9.80 -2.05
N ALA A 26 7.48 10.56 -1.50
CA ALA A 26 6.60 10.04 -0.46
C ALA A 26 5.95 8.81 -1.07
N LYS A 27 6.30 7.63 -0.56
CA LYS A 27 5.62 6.38 -0.93
C LYS A 27 4.18 6.54 -0.46
N SER A 28 3.32 7.04 -1.34
CA SER A 28 1.90 7.17 -1.07
C SER A 28 1.32 5.78 -1.16
N TYR A 29 1.08 5.18 0.00
CA TYR A 29 0.34 3.93 0.08
C TYR A 29 -1.14 4.26 0.03
N ILE A 30 -1.85 3.60 -0.87
CA ILE A 30 -3.31 3.67 -0.97
C ILE A 30 -3.87 3.17 0.38
N THR A 31 -4.80 3.93 0.96
CA THR A 31 -5.47 3.50 2.20
C THR A 31 -6.40 2.32 1.93
N PHE A 32 -6.74 1.53 2.94
CA PHE A 32 -7.66 0.40 2.78
C PHE A 32 -9.00 0.83 2.13
N GLU A 33 -9.54 2.00 2.52
CA GLU A 33 -10.77 2.55 1.96
C GLU A 33 -10.63 2.95 0.50
N GLN A 34 -9.51 3.57 0.13
CA GLN A 34 -9.22 3.92 -1.26
C GLN A 34 -9.04 2.66 -2.12
N ALA A 35 -8.35 1.65 -1.60
CA ALA A 35 -8.19 0.36 -2.27
C ALA A 35 -9.54 -0.34 -2.46
N LYS A 36 -10.42 -0.28 -1.44
CA LYS A 36 -11.78 -0.80 -1.50
C LYS A 36 -12.59 -0.13 -2.61
N LYS A 37 -12.53 1.21 -2.68
CA LYS A 37 -13.19 2.00 -3.73
C LYS A 37 -12.65 1.71 -5.13
N ILE A 38 -11.34 1.51 -5.28
CA ILE A 38 -10.75 1.18 -6.60
C ILE A 38 -11.18 -0.22 -7.06
N MET A 39 -11.15 -1.22 -6.17
CA MET A 39 -11.44 -2.61 -6.54
C MET A 39 -12.92 -2.88 -6.77
N TRP A 40 -13.81 -2.27 -5.98
CA TRP A 40 -15.23 -2.60 -5.96
C TRP A 40 -16.16 -1.42 -6.26
N GLN A 41 -15.61 -0.23 -6.51
CA GLN A 41 -16.36 0.99 -6.86
C GLN A 41 -17.46 1.28 -5.83
N ASP A 42 -18.72 1.09 -6.22
CA ASP A 42 -19.91 1.38 -5.43
C ASP A 42 -20.53 0.12 -4.79
N LEU A 43 -19.90 -1.06 -4.94
CA LEU A 43 -20.39 -2.29 -4.31
C LEU A 43 -20.12 -2.24 -2.81
N GLU A 44 -21.20 -2.26 -2.03
CA GLU A 44 -21.13 -2.42 -0.59
C GLU A 44 -20.64 -3.82 -0.22
N MET A 45 -19.37 -3.88 0.17
CA MET A 45 -18.74 -5.10 0.67
C MET A 45 -18.76 -5.09 2.20
N VAL A 46 -19.34 -6.14 2.79
CA VAL A 46 -19.43 -6.37 4.23
C VAL A 46 -18.39 -7.42 4.64
N PRO A 47 -17.63 -7.21 5.72
CA PRO A 47 -16.72 -8.22 6.23
C PRO A 47 -17.51 -9.44 6.71
N PHE A 48 -17.06 -10.62 6.31
CA PHE A 48 -17.61 -11.88 6.80
C PHE A 48 -16.49 -12.77 7.33
N GLU A 49 -16.83 -13.53 8.36
CA GLU A 49 -15.99 -14.59 8.89
C GLU A 49 -16.71 -15.92 8.72
N TYR A 50 -16.03 -16.89 8.11
CA TYR A 50 -16.54 -18.23 7.91
C TYR A 50 -15.64 -19.25 8.58
N LYS A 51 -16.18 -20.00 9.55
CA LYS A 51 -15.47 -21.08 10.23
C LYS A 51 -15.74 -22.40 9.49
N MET A 52 -14.69 -22.95 8.90
CA MET A 52 -14.75 -24.22 8.18
C MET A 52 -14.77 -25.41 9.14
N ASN A 53 -15.56 -26.42 8.82
CA ASN A 53 -15.51 -27.72 9.50
C ASN A 53 -14.37 -28.59 8.94
N LYS A 54 -13.95 -29.62 9.69
CA LYS A 54 -12.87 -30.56 9.33
C LYS A 54 -13.11 -31.21 7.96
N ASP A 55 -14.35 -31.58 7.65
CA ASP A 55 -14.71 -32.20 6.36
C ASP A 55 -14.48 -31.26 5.18
N GLN A 56 -14.81 -29.98 5.35
CA GLN A 56 -14.60 -28.95 4.33
C GLN A 56 -13.11 -28.70 4.13
N MET A 57 -12.33 -28.63 5.21
CA MET A 57 -10.88 -28.51 5.13
C MET A 57 -10.23 -29.69 4.42
N LYS A 58 -10.72 -30.92 4.65
CA LYS A 58 -10.22 -32.13 3.99
C LYS A 58 -10.50 -32.07 2.48
N ARG A 59 -11.72 -31.72 2.09
CA ARG A 59 -12.10 -31.54 0.67
C ARG A 59 -11.24 -30.48 -0.03
N ILE A 60 -10.98 -29.34 0.64
CA ILE A 60 -10.12 -28.29 0.07
C ILE A 60 -8.68 -28.81 -0.09
N LYS A 61 -8.14 -29.54 0.88
CA LYS A 61 -6.80 -30.13 0.79
C LYS A 61 -6.69 -31.10 -0.38
N GLU A 62 -7.68 -31.97 -0.56
CA GLU A 62 -7.72 -32.96 -1.64
C GLU A 62 -7.74 -32.27 -3.02
N ASN A 63 -8.55 -31.23 -3.18
CA ASN A 63 -8.69 -30.50 -4.44
C ASN A 63 -7.50 -29.57 -4.76
N SER A 64 -7.00 -28.84 -3.76
CA SER A 64 -5.92 -27.86 -3.94
C SER A 64 -4.51 -28.45 -3.84
N LYS A 65 -4.40 -29.73 -3.44
CA LYS A 65 -3.15 -30.40 -3.05
C LYS A 65 -2.32 -29.63 -2.02
N THR A 66 -2.93 -28.67 -1.33
CA THR A 66 -2.26 -27.73 -0.42
C THR A 66 -2.88 -27.83 0.97
N ARG A 67 -2.05 -27.82 2.02
CA ARG A 67 -2.52 -27.89 3.40
C ARG A 67 -3.25 -26.60 3.81
N VAL A 68 -4.51 -26.73 4.21
CA VAL A 68 -5.26 -25.65 4.86
C VAL A 68 -4.69 -25.40 6.27
N ARG A 69 -4.09 -24.22 6.49
CA ARG A 69 -3.46 -23.84 7.77
C ARG A 69 -4.41 -23.22 8.77
N ASN A 70 -5.40 -22.46 8.29
CA ASN A 70 -6.36 -21.75 9.13
C ASN A 70 -7.78 -22.24 8.83
N ASN A 71 -8.56 -22.52 9.87
CA ASN A 71 -9.95 -22.95 9.76
C ASN A 71 -10.93 -21.77 9.72
N VAL A 72 -10.48 -20.55 9.96
CA VAL A 72 -11.29 -19.33 9.84
C VAL A 72 -10.88 -18.59 8.55
N LEU A 73 -11.83 -18.47 7.64
CA LEU A 73 -11.70 -17.65 6.44
C LEU A 73 -12.28 -16.26 6.74
N LYS A 74 -11.47 -15.23 6.54
CA LYS A 74 -11.89 -13.83 6.63
C LYS A 74 -11.95 -13.27 5.22
N GLY A 75 -13.08 -12.67 4.86
CA GLY A 75 -13.29 -12.15 3.52
C GLY A 75 -14.26 -10.99 3.50
N LEU A 76 -14.48 -10.48 2.30
CA LEU A 76 -15.49 -9.47 2.02
C LEU A 76 -16.54 -10.12 1.13
N LYS A 77 -17.81 -9.96 1.48
CA LYS A 77 -18.96 -10.42 0.68
C LYS A 77 -19.75 -9.20 0.23
N SER A 78 -20.22 -9.22 -1.01
CA SER A 78 -21.16 -8.20 -1.49
C SER A 78 -22.48 -8.31 -0.73
N SER A 79 -23.07 -7.16 -0.40
CA SER A 79 -24.34 -7.06 0.33
C SER A 79 -25.59 -7.29 -0.54
N SER A 80 -25.45 -7.72 -1.80
CA SER A 80 -26.58 -8.03 -2.70
C SER A 80 -27.45 -9.19 -2.25
#